data_AF-A0A6P6NSQ3-F1
#
_entry.id   AF-A0A6P6NSQ3-F1
#
_cell.length_a   1.000
_cell.length_b   1.000
_cell.length_c   1.000
_cell.angle_alpha   90.00
_cell.angle_beta   90.00
_cell.angle_gamma   90.00
#
_symmetry.space_group_name_H-M   'P 1'
#
loop_
_entity.id
_entity.type
_entity.pdbx_description
1 polymer ?
#
loop_
_entity_poly.entity_id
_entity_poly.type
_entity_poly.pdbx_seq_one_letter_code
_entity_poly.pdbx_strand_id
1 'polypeptide(L)'
;MDSPGHCAQYCTYTAMENESREIISVITVDKRETGRNSVIMEREAFVRTVDTLLNEVKLVEVCTDAHVQISALMNKGKYKDLGLQHSLDMWHGAKNLAKRIHAASQVKGQSSLSSWLKDIVNHFWWCCKTADSYQEFLTSKTYGYIPELQAMILQKRLAGKGMPRRRTLRPDDPRRYGPLPPVPAPTIEELLHTQVRRGLVSTFQTKDL
;
A
#
# COMPACT_ATOMS: atom_id res chain seq x y z
N MET A 1 -6.08 -6.54 -9.11
CA MET A 1 -4.87 -6.83 -9.87
C MET A 1 -4.20 -7.98 -9.13
N ASP A 2 -4.46 -9.21 -9.57
CA ASP A 2 -3.73 -10.39 -9.09
C ASP A 2 -2.36 -10.39 -9.76
N SER A 3 -1.29 -10.45 -8.96
CA SER A 3 0.03 -10.78 -9.49
C SER A 3 0.01 -12.24 -9.98
N PRO A 4 0.79 -12.59 -11.02
CA PRO A 4 0.89 -13.95 -11.53
C PRO A 4 1.64 -14.84 -10.53
N GLY A 5 0.95 -15.30 -9.48
CA GLY A 5 1.52 -15.84 -8.24
C GLY A 5 2.33 -17.14 -8.33
N HIS A 6 2.46 -17.76 -9.51
CA HIS A 6 3.13 -19.06 -9.66
C HIS A 6 4.28 -19.09 -10.68
N CYS A 7 4.55 -17.95 -11.34
CA CYS A 7 5.51 -17.90 -12.45
C CYS A 7 6.65 -16.86 -12.26
N ALA A 8 6.75 -16.22 -11.09
CA ALA A 8 7.80 -15.22 -10.85
C ALA A 8 9.21 -15.84 -10.98
N GLN A 9 10.09 -15.21 -11.76
CA GLN A 9 11.49 -15.67 -11.92
C GLN A 9 12.41 -15.14 -10.83
N TYR A 10 12.15 -13.92 -10.35
CA TYR A 10 12.93 -13.24 -9.32
C TYR A 10 12.00 -12.73 -8.22
N CYS A 11 12.49 -12.71 -6.98
CA CYS A 11 11.84 -12.09 -5.84
C CYS A 11 12.86 -11.13 -5.22
N THR A 12 12.59 -9.83 -5.30
CA THR A 12 13.38 -8.82 -4.60
C THR A 12 12.64 -8.45 -3.32
N TYR A 13 13.32 -8.63 -2.19
CA TYR A 13 12.83 -8.36 -0.85
C TYR A 13 13.64 -7.23 -0.24
N THR A 14 12.96 -6.20 0.24
CA THR A 14 13.58 -4.99 0.77
C THR A 14 13.17 -4.81 2.23
N ALA A 15 14.15 -4.59 3.11
CA ALA A 15 13.91 -4.16 4.48
C ALA A 15 14.24 -2.68 4.64
N MET A 16 13.36 -1.97 5.32
CA MET A 16 13.49 -0.55 5.64
C MET A 16 13.47 -0.39 7.16
N GLU A 17 14.38 0.42 7.69
CA GLU A 17 14.35 0.82 9.09
C GLU A 17 13.23 1.84 9.30
N ASN A 18 12.44 1.68 10.36
CA ASN A 18 11.17 2.38 10.50
C ASN A 18 11.33 3.88 10.83
N GLU A 19 12.35 4.27 11.59
CA GLU A 19 12.56 5.65 12.02
C GLU A 19 13.25 6.50 10.94
N SER A 20 14.40 6.05 10.45
CA SER A 20 15.24 6.70 9.43
C SER A 20 14.65 6.58 8.04
N ARG A 21 13.81 5.55 7.80
CA ARG A 21 13.25 5.18 6.49
C ARG A 21 14.31 4.78 5.48
N GLU A 22 15.50 4.44 5.95
CA GLU A 22 16.58 3.96 5.10
C GLU A 22 16.35 2.50 4.74
N ILE A 23 16.71 2.15 3.51
CA ILE A 23 16.75 0.77 3.08
C ILE A 23 18.02 0.15 3.65
N ILE A 24 17.85 -0.80 4.56
CA ILE A 24 18.95 -1.46 5.28
C ILE A 24 19.30 -2.83 4.69
N SER A 25 18.43 -3.40 3.85
CA SER A 25 18.72 -4.65 3.15
C SER A 25 17.91 -4.77 1.86
N VAL A 26 18.55 -5.31 0.82
CA VAL A 26 17.92 -5.68 -0.45
C VAL A 26 18.44 -7.05 -0.85
N ILE A 27 17.58 -8.05 -0.82
CA ILE A 27 17.89 -9.43 -1.21
C ILE A 27 17.10 -9.76 -2.47
N THR A 28 17.78 -10.23 -3.51
CA THR A 28 17.12 -10.81 -4.68
C THR A 28 17.35 -12.31 -4.69
N VAL A 29 16.27 -13.08 -4.73
CA VAL A 29 16.27 -14.54 -4.88
C VAL A 29 15.85 -14.89 -6.30
N ASP A 30 16.60 -15.76 -6.97
CA ASP A 30 16.20 -16.38 -8.23
C ASP A 30 15.41 -17.67 -7.95
N LYS A 31 14.34 -17.92 -8.74
CA LYS A 31 13.48 -19.10 -8.61
C LYS A 31 14.25 -20.42 -8.67
N ARG A 32 15.42 -20.48 -9.31
CA ARG A 32 16.30 -21.65 -9.35
C ARG A 32 16.85 -22.01 -7.97
N GLU A 33 17.00 -21.04 -7.07
CA GLU A 33 17.48 -21.25 -5.70
C GLU A 33 16.41 -21.89 -4.81
N THR A 34 15.14 -21.82 -5.21
CA THR A 34 14.00 -22.34 -4.45
C THR A 34 13.38 -23.59 -5.06
N GLY A 35 14.20 -24.43 -5.70
CA GLY A 35 13.72 -25.65 -6.35
C GLY A 35 12.71 -25.37 -7.46
N ARG A 36 12.80 -24.19 -8.10
CA ARG A 36 11.85 -23.68 -9.08
C ARG A 36 10.43 -23.49 -8.55
N ASN A 37 10.28 -23.17 -7.26
CA ASN A 37 9.00 -22.84 -6.63
C ASN A 37 8.96 -21.35 -6.24
N SER A 38 8.14 -20.57 -6.94
CA SER A 38 8.01 -19.13 -6.66
C SER A 38 7.28 -18.83 -5.36
N VAL A 39 6.49 -19.77 -4.84
CA VAL A 39 5.65 -19.57 -3.64
C VAL A 39 6.49 -19.51 -2.37
N ILE A 40 7.70 -20.07 -2.38
CA ILE A 40 8.60 -20.06 -1.21
C ILE A 40 9.72 -19.01 -1.33
N MET A 41 9.80 -18.28 -2.44
CA MET A 41 10.85 -17.28 -2.66
C MET A 41 10.77 -16.13 -1.66
N GLU A 42 9.56 -15.66 -1.35
CA GLU A 42 9.37 -14.61 -0.36
C GLU A 42 9.82 -15.08 1.04
N ARG A 43 9.48 -16.32 1.41
CA ARG A 43 9.94 -16.94 2.66
C ARG A 43 11.48 -17.05 2.71
N GLU A 44 12.09 -17.49 1.62
CA GLU A 44 13.55 -17.61 1.51
C GLU A 44 14.24 -16.24 1.60
N ALA A 45 13.75 -15.25 0.86
CA ALA A 45 14.28 -13.89 0.89
C ALA A 45 14.12 -13.26 2.28
N PHE A 46 12.98 -13.49 2.94
CA PHE A 46 12.76 -13.07 4.33
C PHE A 46 13.78 -13.70 5.28
N VAL A 47 14.01 -15.01 5.21
CA VAL A 47 14.99 -15.70 6.06
C VAL A 47 16.38 -15.12 5.88
N ARG A 48 16.84 -14.96 4.64
CA ARG A 48 18.16 -14.34 4.34
C ARG A 48 18.24 -12.92 4.90
N THR A 49 17.18 -12.12 4.70
CA THR A 49 17.14 -10.74 5.17
C THR A 49 17.25 -10.66 6.70
N VAL A 50 16.42 -11.42 7.43
CA VAL A 50 16.42 -11.40 8.89
C VAL A 50 17.70 -11.98 9.46
N ASP A 51 18.21 -13.08 8.91
CA ASP A 51 19.48 -13.68 9.37
C ASP A 51 20.67 -12.76 9.17
N THR A 52 20.75 -12.04 8.05
CA THR A 52 21.78 -11.01 7.85
C THR A 52 21.62 -9.87 8.86
N LEU A 53 20.41 -9.32 8.99
CA LEU A 53 20.16 -8.18 9.88
C LEU A 53 20.40 -8.50 11.36
N LEU A 54 20.16 -9.73 11.80
CA LEU A 54 20.46 -10.17 13.17
C LEU A 54 21.96 -10.08 13.50
N ASN A 55 22.84 -10.13 12.50
CA ASN A 55 24.30 -10.01 12.68
C ASN A 55 24.82 -8.58 12.51
N GLU A 56 24.07 -7.70 11.83
CA GLU A 56 24.53 -6.36 11.46
C GLU A 56 23.93 -5.26 12.34
N VAL A 57 22.72 -5.45 12.84
CA VAL A 57 21.98 -4.44 13.62
C VAL A 57 21.28 -5.06 14.82
N LYS A 58 20.92 -4.22 15.80
CA LYS A 58 20.06 -4.64 16.91
C LYS A 58 18.61 -4.74 16.43
N LEU A 59 18.28 -5.87 15.80
CA LEU A 59 16.92 -6.14 15.31
C LEU A 59 16.00 -6.55 16.47
N VAL A 60 15.05 -5.67 16.83
CA VAL A 60 14.11 -5.90 17.94
C VAL A 60 12.71 -6.32 17.48
N GLU A 61 12.31 -5.89 16.29
CA GLU A 61 10.99 -6.11 15.73
C GLU A 61 11.08 -6.17 14.20
N VAL A 62 10.24 -7.01 13.60
CA VAL A 62 10.01 -7.02 12.15
C VAL A 62 8.52 -6.78 11.90
N CYS A 63 8.21 -5.86 10.99
CA CYS A 63 6.85 -5.61 10.51
C CYS A 63 6.68 -6.18 9.10
N THR A 64 5.71 -7.07 8.88
CA THR A 64 5.44 -7.67 7.56
C THR A 64 3.96 -7.72 7.23
N ASP A 65 3.65 -8.02 5.98
CA ASP A 65 2.30 -8.44 5.58
C ASP A 65 1.83 -9.69 6.34
N ALA A 66 0.51 -9.92 6.30
CA ALA A 66 -0.14 -11.13 6.79
C ALA A 66 0.16 -12.35 5.90
N HIS A 67 1.44 -12.67 5.72
CA HIS A 67 1.92 -13.81 4.97
C HIS A 67 2.04 -15.04 5.88
N VAL A 68 1.32 -16.11 5.54
CA VAL A 68 1.14 -17.29 6.41
C VAL A 68 2.48 -17.98 6.73
N GLN A 69 3.37 -18.11 5.75
CA GLN A 69 4.66 -18.79 5.97
C GLN A 69 5.61 -17.96 6.85
N ILE A 70 5.61 -16.63 6.68
CA ILE A 70 6.41 -15.73 7.52
C ILE A 70 5.85 -15.72 8.94
N SER A 71 4.53 -15.62 9.08
CA SER A 71 3.86 -15.72 10.39
C SER A 71 4.19 -17.04 11.10
N ALA A 72 4.25 -18.16 10.38
CA ALA A 72 4.64 -19.44 10.96
C ALA A 72 6.11 -19.45 11.44
N LEU A 73 7.02 -18.84 10.69
CA LEU A 73 8.44 -18.68 11.06
C LEU A 73 8.62 -17.78 12.29
N MET A 74 7.82 -16.73 12.43
CA MET A 74 7.90 -15.81 13.57
C MET A 74 7.25 -16.39 14.83
N ASN A 75 6.21 -17.21 14.68
CA ASN A 75 5.49 -17.79 15.81
C ASN A 75 6.11 -19.09 16.37
N LYS A 76 7.07 -19.70 15.66
CA LYS A 76 7.71 -20.97 16.04
C LYS A 76 9.17 -20.99 15.60
N GLY A 77 10.05 -21.53 16.45
CA GLY A 77 11.46 -21.75 16.13
C GLY A 77 12.34 -20.50 16.36
N LYS A 78 13.46 -20.43 15.65
CA LYS A 78 14.60 -19.56 16.00
C LYS A 78 14.25 -18.10 16.27
N TYR A 79 13.38 -17.47 15.49
CA TYR A 79 13.06 -16.05 15.67
C TYR A 79 12.26 -15.80 16.95
N LYS A 80 11.33 -16.71 17.28
CA LYS A 80 10.61 -16.68 18.55
C LYS A 80 11.53 -16.94 19.72
N ASP A 81 12.43 -17.91 19.59
CA ASP A 81 13.37 -18.29 20.65
C ASP A 81 14.36 -17.15 20.95
N LEU A 82 14.67 -16.31 19.95
CA LEU A 82 15.44 -15.07 20.10
C LEU A 82 14.63 -13.91 20.69
N GLY A 83 13.32 -14.06 20.89
CA GLY A 83 12.44 -13.00 21.39
C GLY A 83 12.16 -11.89 20.36
N LEU A 84 12.41 -12.14 19.08
CA LEU A 84 12.17 -11.17 18.01
C LEU A 84 10.67 -10.90 17.86
N GLN A 85 10.27 -9.64 18.01
CA GLN A 85 8.87 -9.25 17.90
C GLN A 85 8.42 -9.26 16.44
N HIS A 86 7.16 -9.63 16.21
CA HIS A 86 6.54 -9.62 14.89
C HIS A 86 5.26 -8.81 14.90
N SER A 87 5.25 -7.74 14.10
CA SER A 87 4.09 -6.91 13.86
C SER A 87 3.57 -7.08 12.44
N LEU A 88 2.27 -6.83 12.27
CA LEU A 88 1.63 -6.86 10.98
C LEU A 88 1.50 -5.45 10.41
N ASP A 89 1.69 -5.33 9.09
CA ASP A 89 1.51 -4.05 8.41
C ASP A 89 0.05 -3.56 8.54
N MET A 90 -0.10 -2.48 9.30
CA MET A 90 -1.36 -1.81 9.56
C MET A 90 -1.99 -1.24 8.28
N TRP A 91 -1.19 -0.86 7.28
CA TRP A 91 -1.71 -0.41 6.00
C TRP A 91 -2.47 -1.54 5.29
N HIS A 92 -1.93 -2.76 5.29
CA HIS A 92 -2.64 -3.93 4.78
C HIS A 92 -3.90 -4.22 5.59
N GLY A 93 -3.85 -4.08 6.91
CA GLY A 93 -5.03 -4.17 7.80
C GLY A 93 -6.13 -3.18 7.41
N ALA A 94 -5.81 -1.89 7.28
CA ALA A 94 -6.75 -0.84 6.93
C ALA A 94 -7.34 -1.05 5.52
N LYS A 95 -6.50 -1.45 4.56
CA LYS A 95 -6.92 -1.76 3.19
C LYS A 95 -7.90 -2.93 3.16
N ASN A 96 -7.63 -4.00 3.91
CA ASN A 96 -8.50 -5.16 3.99
C ASN A 96 -9.83 -4.82 4.67
N LEU A 97 -9.80 -4.01 5.74
CA LEU A 97 -11.00 -3.49 6.38
C LEU A 97 -11.87 -2.69 5.40
N ALA A 98 -11.27 -1.76 4.65
CA ALA A 98 -11.96 -0.96 3.64
C ALA A 98 -12.65 -1.85 2.58
N LYS A 99 -11.94 -2.87 2.08
CA LYS A 99 -12.49 -3.85 1.13
C LYS A 99 -13.70 -4.59 1.70
N ARG A 100 -13.63 -5.03 2.96
CA ARG A 100 -14.74 -5.77 3.61
C ARG A 100 -15.96 -4.89 3.83
N ILE A 101 -15.77 -3.65 4.29
CA ILE A 101 -16.87 -2.69 4.46
C ILE A 101 -17.50 -2.35 3.11
N HIS A 102 -16.68 -2.14 2.08
CA HIS A 102 -17.18 -1.89 0.74
C HIS A 102 -18.02 -3.07 0.25
N ALA A 103 -17.53 -4.30 0.35
CA ALA A 103 -18.29 -5.49 -0.02
C ALA A 103 -19.62 -5.60 0.76
N ALA A 104 -19.61 -5.34 2.07
CA ALA A 104 -20.81 -5.31 2.89
C ALA A 104 -21.81 -4.22 2.44
N SER A 105 -21.32 -3.05 2.01
CA SER A 105 -22.18 -1.96 1.52
C SER A 105 -22.91 -2.27 0.21
N GLN A 106 -22.42 -3.25 -0.56
CA GLN A 106 -23.06 -3.70 -1.80
C GLN A 106 -24.23 -4.66 -1.55
N VAL A 107 -24.39 -5.15 -0.31
CA VAL A 107 -25.54 -5.99 0.06
C VAL A 107 -26.82 -5.15 0.07
N LYS A 108 -27.90 -5.66 -0.52
CA LYS A 108 -29.20 -4.97 -0.57
C LYS A 108 -29.65 -4.56 0.84
N GLY A 109 -29.97 -3.29 1.01
CA GLY A 109 -30.37 -2.72 2.30
C GLY A 109 -29.22 -2.27 3.20
N GLN A 110 -27.96 -2.41 2.79
CA GLN A 110 -26.76 -2.04 3.58
C GLN A 110 -25.96 -0.87 2.99
N SER A 111 -26.54 -0.12 2.04
CA SER A 111 -25.86 0.99 1.35
C SER A 111 -25.38 2.10 2.29
N SER A 112 -26.00 2.24 3.46
CA SER A 112 -25.59 3.20 4.50
C SER A 112 -24.14 3.01 4.94
N LEU A 113 -23.60 1.78 4.92
CA LEU A 113 -22.22 1.47 5.29
C LEU A 113 -21.19 2.21 4.42
N SER A 114 -21.52 2.47 3.15
CA SER A 114 -20.61 3.19 2.24
C SER A 114 -20.29 4.60 2.76
N SER A 115 -21.29 5.26 3.37
CA SER A 115 -21.13 6.61 3.94
C SER A 115 -20.15 6.62 5.12
N TRP A 116 -20.06 5.52 5.86
CA TRP A 116 -19.20 5.37 7.04
C TRP A 116 -17.83 4.78 6.74
N LEU A 117 -17.58 4.25 5.54
CA LEU A 117 -16.36 3.52 5.21
C LEU A 117 -15.10 4.32 5.53
N LYS A 118 -15.08 5.60 5.11
CA LYS A 118 -13.93 6.48 5.36
C LYS A 118 -13.71 6.71 6.85
N ASP A 119 -14.78 6.95 7.60
CA ASP A 119 -14.71 7.22 9.03
C ASP A 119 -14.26 5.98 9.81
N ILE A 120 -14.75 4.79 9.44
CA ILE A 120 -14.32 3.52 10.05
C ILE A 120 -12.84 3.25 9.77
N VAL A 121 -12.38 3.45 8.54
CA VAL A 121 -10.95 3.25 8.19
C VAL A 121 -10.06 4.26 8.90
N ASN A 122 -10.46 5.54 8.96
CA ASN A 122 -9.74 6.55 9.72
C ASN A 122 -9.71 6.23 11.22
N HIS A 123 -10.81 5.70 11.74
CA HIS A 123 -10.91 5.29 13.13
C HIS A 123 -9.97 4.11 13.42
N PHE A 124 -9.92 3.11 12.54
CA PHE A 124 -8.97 2.02 12.63
C PHE A 124 -7.52 2.53 12.71
N TRP A 125 -7.13 3.46 11.82
CA TRP A 125 -5.81 4.11 11.87
C TRP A 125 -5.55 4.84 13.18
N TRP A 126 -6.56 5.54 13.70
CA TRP A 126 -6.44 6.21 15.00
C TRP A 126 -6.20 5.19 16.12
N CYS A 127 -6.96 4.09 16.17
CA CYS A 127 -6.75 3.05 17.19
C CYS A 127 -5.36 2.42 17.11
N CYS A 128 -4.91 2.09 15.90
CA CYS A 128 -3.56 1.59 15.66
C CYS A 128 -2.47 2.55 16.14
N LYS A 129 -2.73 3.86 16.08
CA LYS A 129 -1.76 4.88 16.50
C LYS A 129 -1.76 5.13 18.01
N THR A 130 -2.89 4.97 18.68
CA THR A 130 -3.05 5.40 20.08
C THR A 130 -3.12 4.27 21.08
N ALA A 131 -3.33 3.04 20.63
CA ALA A 131 -3.40 1.89 21.53
C ALA A 131 -1.98 1.46 21.93
N ASP A 132 -1.71 1.48 23.23
CA ASP A 132 -0.47 0.96 23.82
C ASP A 132 -0.62 -0.51 24.25
N SER A 133 -1.83 -1.07 24.12
CA SER A 133 -2.11 -2.48 24.38
C SER A 133 -3.19 -3.05 23.46
N TYR A 134 -3.22 -4.39 23.36
CA TYR A 134 -4.28 -5.09 22.65
C TYR A 134 -5.68 -4.80 23.23
N GLN A 135 -5.76 -4.65 24.55
CA GLN A 135 -6.98 -4.34 25.27
C GLN A 135 -7.49 -2.95 24.91
N GLU A 136 -6.61 -1.95 24.84
CA GLU A 136 -6.94 -0.60 24.37
C GLU A 136 -7.37 -0.58 22.91
N PHE A 137 -6.74 -1.42 22.07
CA PHE A 137 -7.14 -1.59 20.68
C PHE A 137 -8.56 -2.17 20.55
N LEU A 138 -8.94 -3.10 21.43
CA LEU A 138 -10.25 -3.76 21.44
C LEU A 138 -11.35 -2.99 22.18
N THR A 139 -11.03 -1.95 22.95
CA THR A 139 -12.01 -1.36 23.87
C THR A 139 -13.17 -0.72 23.09
N SER A 140 -14.40 -0.92 23.57
CA SER A 140 -15.58 -0.26 23.01
C SER A 140 -15.43 1.25 23.15
N LYS A 141 -15.60 1.95 22.04
CA LYS A 141 -15.49 3.41 22.07
C LYS A 141 -16.74 4.06 22.62
N THR A 142 -16.49 5.01 23.51
CA THR A 142 -17.37 6.15 23.73
C THR A 142 -16.93 7.26 22.77
N TYR A 143 -17.87 7.91 22.09
CA TYR A 143 -17.57 9.03 21.19
C TYR A 143 -17.21 10.33 21.93
N GLY A 144 -16.77 10.23 23.20
CA GLY A 144 -16.46 11.37 24.07
C GLY A 144 -15.29 12.23 23.58
N TYR A 145 -14.39 11.66 22.76
CA TYR A 145 -13.27 12.37 22.15
C TYR A 145 -13.66 13.22 20.92
N ILE A 146 -14.89 13.06 20.39
CA ILE A 146 -15.38 13.89 19.26
C ILE A 146 -15.44 15.37 19.65
N PRO A 147 -16.04 15.76 20.80
CA PRO A 147 -15.97 17.13 21.30
C PRO A 147 -14.55 17.69 21.39
N GLU A 148 -13.59 16.92 21.89
CA GLU A 148 -12.19 17.34 22.01
C GLU A 148 -11.53 17.54 20.64
N LEU A 149 -11.73 16.61 19.70
CA LEU A 149 -11.26 16.75 18.31
C LEU A 149 -11.88 17.96 17.63
N GLN A 150 -13.19 18.20 17.81
CA GLN A 150 -13.87 19.38 17.29
C GLN A 150 -13.29 20.66 17.89
N ALA A 151 -13.01 20.69 19.19
CA ALA A 151 -12.38 21.81 19.87
C ALA A 151 -10.94 22.05 19.37
N MET A 152 -10.13 21.01 19.21
CA MET A 152 -8.78 21.11 18.66
C MET A 152 -8.78 21.57 17.20
N ILE A 153 -9.70 21.07 16.37
CA ILE A 153 -9.87 21.51 14.99
C ILE A 153 -10.28 22.99 14.97
N LEU A 154 -11.22 23.40 15.83
CA LEU A 154 -11.66 24.78 15.95
C LEU A 154 -10.50 25.68 16.38
N GLN A 155 -9.78 25.33 17.44
CA GLN A 155 -8.60 26.06 17.92
C GLN A 155 -7.53 26.18 16.84
N LYS A 156 -7.20 25.09 16.14
CA LYS A 156 -6.23 25.11 15.04
C LYS A 156 -6.70 25.97 13.86
N ARG A 157 -8.01 26.03 13.61
CA ARG A 157 -8.61 26.92 12.59
C ARG A 157 -8.64 28.37 13.01
N LEU A 158 -8.82 28.66 14.31
CA LEU A 158 -8.78 30.00 14.90
C LEU A 158 -7.35 30.54 14.97
N ALA A 159 -6.37 29.67 15.25
CA ALA A 159 -4.95 30.02 15.28
C ALA A 159 -4.30 30.07 13.87
N GLY A 160 -4.90 29.42 12.87
CA GLY A 160 -4.48 29.46 11.47
C GLY A 160 -5.16 30.56 10.64
N LYS A 161 -4.83 30.65 9.35
CA LYS A 161 -5.46 31.58 8.38
C LYS A 161 -6.91 31.18 8.01
N GLY A 162 -7.81 30.99 9.00
CA GLY A 162 -9.26 30.84 8.81
C GLY A 162 -9.74 29.70 7.89
N MET A 163 -11.06 29.58 7.72
CA MET A 163 -11.66 28.72 6.68
C MET A 163 -11.13 29.16 5.31
N PRO A 164 -10.82 28.25 4.37
CA PRO A 164 -10.53 28.63 2.99
C PRO A 164 -11.76 29.39 2.47
N ARG A 165 -11.65 30.72 2.34
CA ARG A 165 -12.59 31.48 1.53
C ARG A 165 -12.57 30.84 0.14
N ARG A 166 -13.76 30.70 -0.46
CA ARG A 166 -13.96 30.26 -1.86
C ARG A 166 -12.72 30.63 -2.68
N ARG A 167 -11.94 29.61 -3.07
CA ARG A 167 -10.73 29.80 -3.86
C ARG A 167 -11.17 30.52 -5.14
N THR A 168 -10.86 31.80 -5.27
CA THR A 168 -10.92 32.47 -6.55
C THR A 168 -9.90 31.77 -7.44
N LEU A 169 -10.39 31.07 -8.47
CA LEU A 169 -9.53 30.43 -9.46
C LEU A 169 -8.60 31.50 -10.03
N ARG A 170 -7.29 31.22 -10.05
CA ARG A 170 -6.31 32.14 -10.63
C ARG A 170 -6.65 32.38 -12.11
N PRO A 171 -6.25 33.52 -12.71
CA PRO A 171 -6.56 33.82 -14.11
C PRO A 171 -6.08 32.74 -15.09
N ASP A 172 -4.98 32.07 -14.74
CA ASP A 172 -4.30 30.99 -15.47
C ASP A 172 -4.77 29.58 -15.08
N ASP A 173 -5.76 29.44 -14.18
CA ASP A 173 -6.23 28.13 -13.73
C ASP A 173 -7.06 27.44 -14.82
N PRO A 174 -6.62 26.29 -15.35
CA PRO A 174 -7.25 25.66 -16.52
C PRO A 174 -8.70 25.23 -16.29
N ARG A 175 -9.14 25.14 -15.03
CA ARG A 175 -10.53 24.85 -14.67
C ARG A 175 -11.48 26.02 -14.98
N ARG A 176 -10.97 27.22 -15.29
CA ARG A 176 -11.77 28.36 -15.76
C ARG A 176 -12.30 28.16 -17.19
N TYR A 177 -11.68 27.32 -18.00
CA TYR A 177 -12.04 27.15 -19.42
C TYR A 177 -13.24 26.22 -19.66
N GLY A 178 -13.93 25.78 -18.60
CA GLY A 178 -15.06 24.86 -18.71
C GLY A 178 -14.62 23.44 -19.11
N PRO A 179 -15.57 22.50 -19.33
CA PRO A 179 -15.25 21.21 -19.91
C PRO A 179 -14.57 21.42 -21.26
N LEU A 180 -13.53 20.61 -21.53
CA LEU A 180 -12.66 20.70 -22.70
C LEU A 180 -13.43 20.97 -24.00
N PRO A 181 -12.83 21.68 -24.97
CA PRO A 181 -13.45 22.03 -26.24
C PRO A 181 -14.11 20.79 -26.89
N PRO A 182 -15.15 20.97 -27.73
CA PRO A 182 -15.90 19.88 -28.35
C PRO A 182 -15.10 19.22 -29.48
N VAL A 183 -13.83 18.93 -29.23
CA VAL A 183 -12.99 18.12 -30.09
C VAL A 183 -13.37 16.68 -29.75
N PRO A 184 -14.10 15.98 -30.64
CA PRO A 184 -14.37 14.57 -30.43
C PRO A 184 -13.04 13.83 -30.32
N ALA A 185 -12.98 12.82 -29.45
CA ALA A 185 -11.80 11.97 -29.36
C ALA A 185 -11.50 11.37 -30.74
N PRO A 186 -10.23 11.30 -31.16
CA PRO A 186 -9.85 10.69 -32.43
C PRO A 186 -10.34 9.24 -32.49
N THR A 187 -10.68 8.79 -33.69
CA THR A 187 -11.22 7.44 -33.89
C THR A 187 -10.12 6.38 -33.68
N ILE A 188 -10.55 5.13 -33.44
CA ILE A 188 -9.62 4.00 -33.29
C ILE A 188 -8.72 3.86 -34.53
N GLU A 189 -9.26 4.13 -35.72
CA GLU A 189 -8.53 4.09 -37.00
C GLU A 189 -7.41 5.15 -37.08
N GLU A 190 -7.69 6.38 -36.63
CA GLU A 190 -6.70 7.46 -36.56
C GLU A 190 -5.55 7.13 -35.59
N LEU A 191 -5.87 6.48 -34.47
CA LEU A 191 -4.89 6.05 -33.47
C LEU A 191 -3.99 4.91 -34.00
N LEU A 192 -4.56 3.97 -34.75
CA LEU A 192 -3.79 2.87 -35.37
C LEU A 192 -2.83 3.40 -36.44
N HIS A 193 -3.29 4.32 -37.28
CA HIS A 193 -2.44 4.90 -38.33
C HIS A 193 -1.28 5.75 -37.75
N THR A 194 -1.51 6.42 -36.62
CA THR A 194 -0.46 7.21 -35.94
C THR A 194 0.53 6.35 -35.13
N GLN A 195 0.11 5.21 -34.57
CA GLN A 195 1.03 4.31 -33.86
C GLN A 195 1.97 3.52 -34.78
N VAL A 196 1.53 3.13 -35.98
CA VAL A 196 2.35 2.32 -36.92
C VAL A 196 3.63 3.05 -37.37
N ARG A 197 3.64 4.39 -37.37
CA ARG A 197 4.78 5.18 -37.85
C ARG A 197 5.98 5.25 -36.90
N ARG A 198 5.91 4.67 -35.70
CA ARG A 198 7.03 4.68 -34.73
C ARG A 198 7.83 3.36 -34.66
N GLY A 199 7.50 2.36 -35.48
CA GLY A 199 7.99 0.98 -35.29
C GLY A 199 8.71 0.28 -36.45
N LEU A 200 9.13 0.96 -37.52
CA LEU A 200 9.84 0.31 -38.63
C LEU A 200 11.05 1.13 -39.10
N VAL A 201 12.19 0.94 -38.41
CA VAL A 201 13.53 1.17 -38.97
C VAL A 201 14.37 -0.05 -38.63
N SER A 202 14.52 -0.96 -39.59
CA SER A 202 15.68 -1.85 -39.74
C SER A 202 15.49 -2.70 -40.99
N THR A 203 16.04 -2.21 -42.09
CA THR A 203 16.28 -2.95 -43.34
C THR A 203 17.18 -4.16 -43.10
N PHE A 204 16.75 -5.35 -43.49
CA PHE A 204 17.65 -6.44 -43.87
C PHE A 204 17.36 -6.81 -45.33
N GLN A 205 18.29 -6.44 -46.21
CA GLN A 205 18.37 -6.96 -47.56
C GLN A 205 18.95 -8.37 -47.50
N THR A 206 18.26 -9.35 -48.05
CA THR A 206 18.87 -10.58 -48.54
C THR A 206 18.93 -10.49 -50.05
N LYS A 207 20.16 -10.38 -50.59
CA LYS A 207 20.47 -10.53 -52.01
C LYS A 207 20.46 -12.03 -52.35
N ASP A 208 20.01 -12.31 -53.57
CA ASP A 208 20.10 -13.62 -54.23
C ASP A 208 21.54 -14.12 -54.41
N LEU A 209 21.64 -15.46 -54.51
CA LEU A 209 22.77 -16.38 -54.73
C LEU A 209 23.39 -17.01 -53.48
#